data_AF-A0A8C9G6S4-F1
#
_entry.id   AF-A0A8C9G6S4-F1
#
_cell.length_a   1.000
_cell.length_b   1.000
_cell.length_c   1.000
_cell.angle_alpha   90.00
_cell.angle_beta   90.00
_cell.angle_gamma   90.00
#
_symmetry.space_group_name_H-M   'P 1'
#
loop_
_entity.id
_entity.type
_entity.pdbx_description
1 polymer ?
#
loop_
_entity_poly.entity_id
_entity_poly.type
_entity_poly.pdbx_seq_one_letter_code
_entity_poly.pdbx_strand_id
1 'polypeptide(L)'
;MIIGIVGCAHGELNLIYSTLEKIEKENNFKVDLLICCGDFECIRYKIDNDCMNVPKKYRKEENDFQEYFTGKKQAKVLTIFIGGNHEAMNVLKQLYYGGWVAPNIYFLG
;
A
#
# COMPACT_ATOMS: atom_id res chain seq x y z
N MET A 1 9.99 -7.25 -18.87
CA MET A 1 9.77 -7.10 -17.43
C MET A 1 9.97 -5.64 -17.07
N ILE A 2 8.89 -4.95 -16.67
CA ILE A 2 8.90 -3.55 -16.24
C ILE A 2 8.44 -3.49 -14.79
N ILE A 3 9.24 -2.85 -13.95
CA ILE A 3 8.99 -2.75 -12.50
C ILE A 3 8.73 -1.27 -12.17
N GLY A 4 7.58 -0.99 -11.58
CA GLY A 4 7.26 0.31 -11.00
C GLY A 4 7.86 0.42 -9.60
N ILE A 5 8.50 1.55 -9.30
CA ILE A 5 9.06 1.84 -7.98
C ILE A 5 8.37 3.08 -7.42
N VAL A 6 7.81 2.96 -6.22
CA VAL A 6 7.21 4.05 -5.45
C VAL A 6 8.04 4.24 -4.18
N GLY A 7 8.34 5.49 -3.84
CA GLY A 7 8.95 5.86 -2.56
C GLY A 7 7.97 5.67 -1.41
N CYS A 8 7.59 6.76 -0.75
CA CYS A 8 6.54 6.75 0.27
C CYS A 8 5.14 6.75 -0.38
N ALA A 9 4.30 5.76 -0.05
CA ALA A 9 2.96 5.67 -0.64
C ALA A 9 1.92 6.54 0.10
N HIS A 10 2.10 6.75 1.40
CA HIS A 10 1.21 7.50 2.29
C HIS A 10 -0.26 7.09 2.18
N GLY A 11 -0.53 5.79 1.97
CA GLY A 11 -1.89 5.27 1.83
C GLY A 11 -2.66 5.73 0.58
N GLU A 12 -2.00 6.37 -0.41
CA GLU A 12 -2.62 6.89 -1.65
C GLU A 12 -2.60 5.84 -2.79
N LEU A 13 -3.06 4.62 -2.49
CA LEU A 13 -3.01 3.50 -3.44
C LEU A 13 -3.82 3.76 -4.73
N ASN A 14 -4.97 4.44 -4.62
CA ASN A 14 -5.79 4.77 -5.78
C ASN A 14 -5.04 5.71 -6.74
N LEU A 15 -4.32 6.70 -6.20
CA LEU A 15 -3.50 7.61 -7.00
C LEU A 15 -2.35 6.87 -7.67
N ILE A 16 -1.67 5.99 -6.94
CA ILE A 16 -0.56 5.18 -7.48
C ILE A 16 -1.06 4.31 -8.65
N TYR A 17 -2.11 3.51 -8.44
CA TYR A 17 -2.60 2.63 -9.50
C TYR A 17 -3.17 3.39 -10.71
N SER A 18 -3.89 4.50 -10.50
CA SER A 18 -4.39 5.33 -11.62
C SER A 18 -3.25 5.99 -12.41
N THR A 19 -2.17 6.36 -11.74
CA THR A 19 -0.96 6.88 -12.39
C THR A 19 -0.28 5.81 -13.23
N LEU A 20 -0.13 4.59 -12.70
CA LEU A 20 0.42 3.46 -13.46
C LEU A 20 -0.41 3.19 -14.71
N GLU A 21 -1.74 3.12 -14.60
CA GLU A 21 -2.62 2.89 -15.76
C GLU A 21 -2.48 3.95 -16.85
N LYS A 22 -2.35 5.22 -16.44
CA LYS A 22 -2.12 6.32 -17.37
C LYS A 22 -0.80 6.13 -18.12
N ILE A 23 0.28 5.83 -17.40
CA ILE A 23 1.61 5.63 -17.99
C ILE A 23 1.62 4.41 -18.93
N GLU A 24 1.02 3.30 -18.52
CA GLU A 24 0.89 2.09 -19.36
C GLU A 24 0.18 2.40 -20.68
N LYS A 25 -0.93 3.16 -20.62
CA LYS A 25 -1.73 3.54 -21.78
C LYS A 25 -0.97 4.49 -22.71
N GLU A 26 -0.27 5.47 -22.17
CA GLU A 26 0.47 6.48 -22.95
C GLU A 26 1.70 5.89 -23.65
N ASN A 27 2.33 4.88 -23.05
CA ASN A 27 3.59 4.33 -23.53
C ASN A 27 3.48 2.92 -24.14
N ASN A 28 2.25 2.37 -24.20
CA ASN A 28 1.96 1.05 -24.74
C ASN A 28 2.83 -0.07 -24.13
N PHE A 29 2.94 -0.08 -22.80
CA PHE A 29 3.60 -1.14 -22.05
C PHE A 29 2.76 -1.58 -20.84
N LYS A 30 3.18 -2.67 -20.20
CA LYS A 30 2.59 -3.15 -18.93
C LYS A 30 3.63 -3.25 -17.83
N VAL A 31 3.23 -2.87 -16.62
CA VAL A 31 4.01 -3.02 -15.39
C VAL A 31 3.72 -4.40 -14.81
N ASP A 32 4.77 -5.19 -14.62
CA ASP A 32 4.65 -6.57 -14.15
C ASP A 32 4.66 -6.64 -12.61
N LEU A 33 5.29 -5.66 -11.95
CA LEU A 33 5.46 -5.59 -10.50
C LEU A 33 5.53 -4.14 -10.03
N LEU A 34 4.90 -3.85 -8.90
CA LEU A 34 5.06 -2.60 -8.16
C LEU A 34 5.82 -2.86 -6.85
N ILE A 35 6.86 -2.06 -6.58
CA ILE A 35 7.60 -2.08 -5.31
C ILE A 35 7.38 -0.75 -4.60
N CYS A 36 6.86 -0.79 -3.38
CA CYS A 36 6.72 0.38 -2.50
C CYS A 36 7.79 0.34 -1.41
N CYS A 37 8.57 1.41 -1.30
CA CYS A 37 9.76 1.47 -0.44
C CYS A 37 9.48 1.87 1.01
N GLY A 38 8.23 2.06 1.41
CA GLY A 38 7.87 2.42 2.78
C GLY A 38 6.65 3.32 2.86
N ASP A 39 6.29 3.67 4.10
CA ASP A 39 5.12 4.47 4.44
C ASP A 39 3.90 4.02 3.63
N PHE A 40 3.66 2.71 3.62
CA PHE A 40 2.58 2.09 2.86
C PHE A 40 1.22 2.40 3.49
N GLU A 41 1.18 2.47 4.83
CA GLU A 41 0.00 2.78 5.63
C GLU A 41 -1.11 1.73 5.39
N CYS A 42 -0.85 0.45 5.68
CA CYS A 42 -1.84 -0.63 5.54
C CYS A 42 -2.96 -0.62 6.63
N ILE A 43 -3.64 0.51 6.79
CA ILE A 43 -4.71 0.74 7.78
C ILE A 43 -5.98 0.01 7.33
N ARG A 44 -6.42 -1.01 8.09
CA ARG A 44 -7.62 -1.79 7.76
C ARG A 44 -8.88 -1.11 8.26
N TYR A 45 -8.79 -0.53 9.47
CA TYR A 45 -9.87 0.16 10.16
C TYR A 45 -9.31 1.30 11.01
N LYS A 46 -10.20 2.20 11.46
CA LYS A 46 -9.84 3.35 12.31
C LYS A 46 -8.99 3.00 13.53
N ILE A 47 -9.16 1.81 14.12
CA ILE A 47 -8.37 1.36 15.28
C ILE A 47 -6.87 1.19 14.97
N ASP A 48 -6.49 0.89 13.73
CA ASP A 48 -5.10 0.72 13.34
C ASP A 48 -4.33 2.06 13.38
N ASN A 49 -5.03 3.20 13.21
CA ASN A 49 -4.45 4.54 13.35
C ASN A 49 -3.86 4.81 14.73
N ASP A 50 -4.34 4.14 15.77
CA ASP A 50 -3.81 4.32 17.13
C ASP A 50 -2.40 3.77 17.30
N CYS A 51 -2.02 2.84 16.42
CA CYS A 51 -0.67 2.26 16.38
C CYS A 51 0.28 3.00 15.43
N MET A 52 -0.17 4.06 14.77
CA MET A 52 0.67 4.87 13.90
C MET A 52 1.44 5.95 14.67
N ASN A 53 2.71 6.11 14.29
CA ASN A 53 3.56 7.20 14.76
C ASN A 53 3.32 8.49 13.94
N VAL A 54 2.08 8.97 13.94
CA VAL A 54 1.65 10.18 13.24
C VAL A 54 0.90 11.09 14.22
N PRO A 55 1.17 12.42 14.25
CA PRO A 55 0.41 13.35 15.08
C PRO A 55 -1.08 13.26 14.79
N LYS A 56 -1.92 13.26 15.84
CA LYS A 56 -3.39 13.03 15.71
C LYS A 56 -4.07 13.88 14.65
N LYS A 57 -3.66 15.15 14.50
CA LYS A 57 -4.22 16.08 13.50
C LYS A 57 -3.95 15.71 12.03
N TYR A 58 -3.02 14.79 11.77
CA TYR A 58 -2.64 14.32 10.44
C TYR A 58 -3.01 12.85 10.20
N ARG A 59 -3.59 12.16 11.19
CA ARG A 59 -4.06 10.78 11.01
C ARG A 59 -5.25 10.80 10.06
N LYS A 60 -5.17 9.99 9.00
CA LYS A 60 -6.29 9.80 8.07
C LYS A 60 -7.32 8.91 8.74
N GLU A 61 -8.57 9.37 8.88
CA GLU A 61 -9.62 8.52 9.46
C GLU A 61 -9.90 7.29 8.59
N GLU A 62 -9.75 7.45 7.28
CA GLU A 62 -9.84 6.42 6.25
C GLU A 62 -8.67 6.61 5.27
N ASN A 63 -8.07 5.51 4.82
CA ASN A 63 -7.15 5.54 3.68
C ASN A 63 -7.55 4.46 2.66
N ASP A 64 -6.97 4.54 1.46
CA ASP A 64 -7.39 3.71 0.34
C ASP A 64 -7.28 2.21 0.64
N PHE A 65 -6.31 1.82 1.48
CA PHE A 65 -6.01 0.42 1.77
C PHE A 65 -7.20 -0.34 2.35
N GLN A 66 -8.08 0.30 3.12
CA GLN A 66 -9.29 -0.34 3.67
C GLN A 66 -10.17 -0.97 2.58
N GLU A 67 -10.27 -0.36 1.40
CA GLU A 67 -11.05 -0.91 0.28
C GLU A 67 -10.38 -2.14 -0.34
N TYR A 68 -9.05 -2.19 -0.36
CA TYR A 68 -8.29 -3.36 -0.81
C TYR A 68 -8.35 -4.49 0.23
N PHE A 69 -8.24 -4.16 1.50
CA PHE A 69 -8.36 -5.11 2.61
C PHE A 69 -9.74 -5.77 2.67
N THR A 70 -10.81 -4.98 2.51
CA THR A 70 -12.20 -5.47 2.55
C THR A 70 -12.65 -6.15 1.25
N GLY A 71 -11.81 -6.13 0.20
CA GLY A 71 -12.12 -6.73 -1.10
C GLY A 71 -13.06 -5.91 -1.97
N LYS A 72 -13.40 -4.66 -1.60
CA LYS A 72 -14.13 -3.72 -2.47
C LYS A 72 -13.31 -3.35 -3.71
N LYS A 73 -11.98 -3.33 -3.58
CA LYS A 73 -11.01 -3.14 -4.66
C LYS A 73 -9.98 -4.26 -4.64
N GLN A 74 -9.35 -4.48 -5.80
CA GLN A 74 -8.23 -5.40 -5.95
C GLN A 74 -7.04 -4.65 -6.56
N ALA A 75 -5.83 -4.93 -6.08
CA ALA A 75 -4.62 -4.38 -6.67
C ALA A 75 -4.44 -4.89 -8.11
N LYS A 76 -4.22 -3.95 -9.03
CA LYS A 76 -4.19 -4.21 -10.49
C LYS A 76 -2.90 -4.90 -10.94
N VAL A 77 -1.84 -4.79 -10.15
CA VAL A 77 -0.53 -5.40 -10.34
C VAL A 77 -0.09 -6.00 -9.01
N LEU A 78 0.77 -7.02 -9.04
CA LEU A 78 1.41 -7.51 -7.82
C LEU A 78 2.17 -6.34 -7.19
N THR A 79 1.84 -6.04 -5.93
CA THR A 79 2.44 -4.96 -5.17
C THR A 79 3.19 -5.55 -3.99
N ILE A 80 4.49 -5.33 -3.94
CA ILE A 80 5.36 -5.74 -2.83
C ILE A 80 5.79 -4.48 -2.09
N PHE A 81 5.80 -4.53 -0.76
CA PHE A 81 6.25 -3.39 0.04
C PHE A 81 7.05 -3.78 1.28
N ILE A 82 7.84 -2.83 1.76
CA ILE A 82 8.48 -2.83 3.07
C ILE A 82 7.86 -1.75 3.96
N GLY A 83 8.03 -1.85 5.28
CA GLY A 83 7.52 -0.86 6.21
C GLY A 83 8.37 0.42 6.24
N GLY A 84 7.72 1.57 6.45
CA GLY A 84 8.37 2.83 6.79
C GLY A 84 8.21 3.23 8.26
N ASN A 85 8.19 4.54 8.51
CA ASN A 85 8.01 5.12 9.85
C ASN A 85 6.55 5.50 10.14
N HIS A 86 5.70 5.64 9.12
CA HIS A 86 4.27 5.89 9.25
C HIS A 86 3.48 4.64 8.87
N GLU A 87 3.40 3.68 9.80
CA GLU A 87 2.77 2.39 9.51
C GLU A 87 1.75 1.99 10.58
N ALA A 88 0.77 1.19 10.15
CA ALA A 88 -0.08 0.41 11.04
C ALA A 88 0.76 -0.71 11.67
N MET A 89 1.59 -0.37 12.66
CA MET A 89 2.60 -1.26 13.23
C MET A 89 2.01 -2.52 13.88
N ASN A 90 0.76 -2.44 14.35
CA ASN A 90 0.02 -3.61 14.84
C ASN A 90 -0.28 -4.63 13.73
N VAL A 91 -0.45 -4.18 12.48
CA VAL A 91 -0.63 -5.04 11.31
C VAL A 91 0.70 -5.65 10.91
N LEU A 92 1.73 -4.82 10.70
CA LEU A 92 3.04 -5.29 10.22
C LEU A 92 3.69 -6.28 11.20
N LYS A 93 3.56 -6.06 12.52
CA LYS A 93 4.08 -7.01 13.53
C LYS A 93 3.44 -8.39 13.47
N GLN A 94 2.18 -8.51 13.05
CA GLN A 94 1.54 -9.82 12.87
C GLN A 94 2.11 -10.58 11.67
N LEU A 95 2.74 -9.85 10.73
CA LEU A 95 3.31 -10.36 9.49
C LEU A 95 4.84 -10.14 9.45
N TYR A 96 5.51 -10.23 10.60
CA TYR A 96 6.95 -9.96 10.73
C TYR A 96 7.84 -10.80 9.80
N TYR A 97 7.40 -12.00 9.42
CA TYR A 97 8.10 -12.86 8.46
C TYR A 97 7.56 -12.72 7.03
N GLY A 98 6.85 -11.63 6.76
CA GLY A 98 6.14 -11.35 5.53
C GLY A 98 4.75 -11.99 5.48
N GLY A 99 3.92 -11.49 4.55
CA GLY A 99 2.60 -12.03 4.31
C GLY A 99 1.71 -11.14 3.44
N TRP A 100 0.60 -11.73 3.01
CA TRP A 100 -0.42 -11.03 2.22
C TRP A 100 -1.26 -10.15 3.12
N VAL A 101 -1.21 -8.83 2.90
CA VAL A 101 -2.07 -7.87 3.61
C VAL A 101 -3.42 -7.69 2.91
N ALA A 102 -3.46 -7.96 1.60
CA ALA A 102 -4.65 -7.99 0.76
C ALA A 102 -4.35 -8.82 -0.51
N PRO A 103 -5.36 -9.21 -1.32
CA PRO A 103 -5.12 -9.86 -2.60
C PRO A 103 -4.19 -9.02 -3.49
N ASN A 104 -3.14 -9.65 -4.02
CA ASN A 104 -2.06 -9.02 -4.82
C ASN A 104 -1.19 -7.98 -4.06
N ILE A 105 -1.26 -7.89 -2.73
CA ILE A 105 -0.42 -6.97 -1.93
C ILE A 105 0.35 -7.76 -0.87
N TYR A 106 1.68 -7.82 -0.99
CA TYR A 106 2.56 -8.61 -0.13
C TYR A 106 3.52 -7.72 0.66
N PHE A 107 3.52 -7.88 1.97
CA PHE A 107 4.51 -7.30 2.87
C PHE A 107 5.71 -8.24 3.00
N LEU A 108 6.93 -7.72 2.86
CA LEU A 108 8.15 -8.54 2.91
C LEU A 108 8.58 -8.99 4.33
N GLY A 109 8.12 -8.32 5.38
CA GLY A 109 8.58 -8.55 6.76
C GLY A 109 9.48 -7.43 7.27
#